data_AF-A0A956EFW6-F1
#
_entry.id   AF-A0A956EFW6-F1
#
_cell.length_a   1.000
_cell.length_b   1.000
_cell.length_c   1.000
_cell.angle_alpha   90.00
_cell.angle_beta   90.00
_cell.angle_gamma   90.00
#
_symmetry.space_group_name_H-M   'P 1'
#
loop_
_entity.id
_entity.type
_entity.pdbx_description
1 polymer ?
#
loop_
_entity_poly.entity_id
_entity_poly.type
_entity_poly.pdbx_seq_one_letter_code
_entity_poly.pdbx_strand_id
1 'polypeptide(L)'
;MPAPLRRIACLGDLHAEDRRLEEALARIDRLGVDAILCVGDLVDGSGDADRAIALLAARGVTCVRGNHDRWLLAGLLRDLRGATQAILPATR
;
A
#
# COMPACT_ATOMS: atom_id res chain seq x y z
N MET A 1 25.33 7.72 -10.39
CA MET A 1 24.55 7.29 -9.20
C MET A 1 23.37 8.24 -9.05
N PRO A 2 22.17 7.76 -8.70
CA PRO A 2 21.05 8.67 -8.43
C PRO A 2 21.39 9.62 -7.28
N ALA A 3 20.81 10.82 -7.30
CA ALA A 3 20.97 11.79 -6.22
C ALA A 3 20.45 11.19 -4.89
N PRO A 4 21.07 11.52 -3.74
CA PRO A 4 20.61 11.03 -2.45
C PRO A 4 19.22 11.58 -2.11
N LEU A 5 18.34 10.73 -1.58
CA LEU A 5 17.06 11.15 -1.02
C LEU A 5 17.30 11.99 0.24
N ARG A 6 16.71 13.19 0.29
CA ARG A 6 16.86 14.14 1.41
C ARG A 6 15.61 14.17 2.29
N ARG A 7 14.43 13.99 1.68
CA ARG A 7 13.15 13.98 2.38
C ARG A 7 12.24 12.92 1.79
N ILE A 8 11.74 12.03 2.64
CA ILE A 8 10.80 10.99 2.26
C ILE A 8 9.50 11.13 3.07
N ALA A 9 8.40 10.66 2.49
CA ALA A 9 7.20 10.29 3.24
C ALA A 9 7.17 8.77 3.40
N CYS A 10 6.82 8.28 4.58
CA CYS A 10 6.65 6.85 4.83
C CYS A 10 5.20 6.58 5.27
N LEU A 11 4.53 5.68 4.56
CA LEU A 11 3.21 5.16 4.89
C LEU A 11 3.38 3.89 5.73
N GLY A 12 2.65 3.84 6.85
CA GLY A 12 2.52 2.64 7.67
C GLY A 12 1.60 1.59 7.04
N ASP A 13 1.22 0.60 7.83
CA ASP A 13 0.33 -0.49 7.46
C ASP A 13 -1.00 0.06 6.93
N LEU A 14 -1.43 -0.43 5.76
CA LEU A 14 -2.57 0.15 5.04
C LEU A 14 -3.89 -0.55 5.32
N HIS A 15 -3.89 -1.89 5.35
CA HIS A 15 -5.05 -2.73 5.55
C HIS A 15 -6.28 -2.29 4.72
N ALA A 16 -6.10 -2.15 3.41
CA ALA A 16 -7.15 -1.78 2.47
C ALA A 16 -7.90 -0.46 2.78
N GLU A 17 -7.39 0.43 3.66
CA GLU A 17 -8.03 1.70 3.99
C GLU A 17 -7.83 2.76 2.87
N ASP A 18 -8.32 2.46 1.67
CA ASP A 18 -8.19 3.25 0.43
C ASP A 18 -8.53 4.73 0.60
N ARG A 19 -9.57 5.05 1.37
CA ARG A 19 -10.01 6.44 1.61
C ARG A 19 -9.03 7.21 2.48
N ARG A 20 -8.52 6.59 3.55
CA ARG A 20 -7.50 7.19 4.41
C ARG A 20 -6.18 7.35 3.67
N LEU A 21 -5.84 6.37 2.83
CA LEU A 21 -4.69 6.44 1.96
C LEU A 21 -4.79 7.63 1.00
N GLU A 22 -5.93 7.81 0.33
CA GLU A 22 -6.16 8.94 -0.60
C GLU A 22 -5.94 10.30 0.09
N GLU A 23 -6.46 10.46 1.30
CA GLU A 23 -6.26 11.67 2.12
C GLU A 23 -4.78 11.88 2.52
N ALA A 24 -4.10 10.80 2.93
CA ALA A 24 -2.69 10.84 3.31
C ALA A 24 -1.81 11.20 2.10
N LEU A 25 -2.04 10.58 0.95
CA LEU A 25 -1.33 10.86 -0.30
C LEU A 25 -1.56 12.31 -0.74
N ALA A 26 -2.81 12.79 -0.73
CA ALA A 26 -3.12 14.19 -1.05
C ALA A 26 -2.34 15.16 -0.15
N ARG A 27 -2.16 14.83 1.14
CA ARG A 27 -1.31 15.61 2.06
C ARG A 27 0.16 15.54 1.68
N ILE A 28 0.68 14.36 1.36
CA ILE A 28 2.07 14.14 0.97
C ILE A 28 2.42 14.90 -0.31
N ASP A 29 1.50 14.95 -1.27
CA ASP A 29 1.68 15.66 -2.56
C ASP A 29 2.03 17.15 -2.37
N ARG A 30 1.70 17.74 -1.21
CA ARG A 30 2.00 19.15 -0.86
C ARG A 30 3.31 19.34 -0.09
N LEU A 31 4.03 18.28 0.26
CA LEU A 31 5.21 18.34 1.13
C LEU A 31 6.55 18.46 0.37
N GLY A 32 6.54 18.31 -0.96
CA GLY A 32 7.76 18.35 -1.77
C GLY A 32 8.78 17.29 -1.34
N VAL A 33 8.33 16.03 -1.23
CA VAL A 33 9.19 14.89 -0.88
C VAL A 33 9.85 14.30 -2.13
N ASP A 34 11.04 13.72 -1.96
CA ASP A 34 11.79 13.08 -3.04
C ASP A 34 11.22 11.70 -3.40
N ALA A 35 10.62 11.02 -2.41
CA ALA A 35 9.99 9.72 -2.57
C ALA A 35 8.90 9.48 -1.52
N ILE A 36 7.96 8.61 -1.89
CA ILE A 36 6.96 8.05 -0.97
C ILE A 36 7.27 6.56 -0.83
N LEU A 37 7.43 6.10 0.40
CA LEU A 37 7.69 4.71 0.76
C LEU A 37 6.51 4.14 1.54
N CYS A 38 6.32 2.82 1.47
CA CYS A 38 5.28 2.11 2.20
C CYS A 38 5.83 0.81 2.79
N VAL A 39 5.46 0.53 4.04
CA VAL A 39 5.92 -0.65 4.79
C VAL A 39 5.18 -1.96 4.44
N GLY A 40 4.12 -1.88 3.63
CA GLY A 40 3.32 -3.03 3.20
C GLY A 40 2.04 -3.19 3.99
N ASP A 41 1.58 -4.43 4.09
CA ASP A 41 0.28 -4.82 4.64
C ASP A 41 -0.85 -4.03 3.97
N LEU A 42 -0.91 -4.18 2.65
CA LEU A 42 -1.84 -3.48 1.76
C LEU A 42 -3.26 -4.05 1.86
N VAL A 43 -3.38 -5.30 2.29
CA VAL A 43 -4.60 -6.11 2.26
C VAL A 43 -5.09 -6.45 3.67
N ASP A 44 -6.15 -7.24 3.75
CA ASP A 44 -6.74 -7.73 5.01
C ASP A 44 -7.27 -6.61 5.92
N GLY A 45 -8.03 -5.68 5.35
CA GLY A 45 -8.82 -4.73 6.14
C GLY A 45 -10.16 -4.39 5.52
N SER A 46 -10.79 -3.34 6.02
CA SER A 46 -12.24 -3.11 5.84
C SER A 46 -12.63 -2.40 4.55
N GLY A 47 -11.67 -1.76 3.88
CA GLY A 47 -11.90 -1.02 2.65
C GLY A 47 -11.56 -1.81 1.38
N ASP A 48 -11.10 -1.09 0.36
CA ASP A 48 -10.83 -1.62 -0.98
C ASP A 48 -9.31 -1.77 -1.22
N ALA A 49 -8.82 -3.01 -1.18
CA ALA A 49 -7.41 -3.34 -1.41
C ALA A 49 -6.97 -3.00 -2.85
N ASP A 50 -7.80 -3.28 -3.85
CA ASP A 50 -7.48 -3.03 -5.25
C ASP A 50 -7.34 -1.52 -5.52
N ARG A 51 -8.26 -0.72 -4.97
CA ARG A 51 -8.19 0.73 -5.04
C ARG A 51 -6.97 1.28 -4.29
N ALA A 52 -6.67 0.76 -3.11
CA ALA A 52 -5.48 1.17 -2.37
C ALA A 52 -4.19 0.92 -3.16
N ILE A 53 -4.05 -0.28 -3.74
CA ILE A 53 -2.89 -0.64 -4.59
C ILE A 53 -2.82 0.27 -5.82
N ALA A 54 -3.96 0.53 -6.49
CA ALA A 54 -4.01 1.43 -7.63
C ALA A 54 -3.58 2.87 -7.27
N LEU A 55 -3.99 3.39 -6.11
CA LEU A 55 -3.59 4.70 -5.61
C LEU A 55 -2.08 4.80 -5.35
N LEU A 56 -1.48 3.75 -4.78
CA LEU A 56 -0.04 3.64 -4.56
C LEU A 56 0.72 3.62 -5.89
N ALA A 57 0.27 2.78 -6.83
CA ALA A 57 0.87 2.65 -8.15
C ALA A 57 0.82 3.97 -8.93
N ALA A 58 -0.33 4.66 -8.92
CA ALA A 58 -0.53 5.94 -9.61
C ALA A 58 0.41 7.05 -9.13
N ARG A 59 0.92 6.97 -7.89
CA ARG A 59 1.86 7.95 -7.30
C ARG A 59 3.30 7.44 -7.24
N GLY A 60 3.59 6.30 -7.87
CA GLY A 60 4.93 5.72 -7.87
C GLY A 60 5.46 5.39 -6.48
N VAL A 61 4.57 5.04 -5.54
CA VAL A 61 4.97 4.69 -4.17
C VAL A 61 5.80 3.40 -4.20
N THR A 62 6.97 3.41 -3.58
CA THR A 62 7.78 2.20 -3.43
C THR A 62 7.37 1.47 -2.16
N CYS A 63 6.94 0.22 -2.30
CA CYS A 63 6.37 -0.55 -1.21
C CYS A 63 7.15 -1.86 -1.00
N VAL A 64 7.43 -2.20 0.25
CA VAL A 64 7.90 -3.55 0.61
C VAL A 64 6.69 -4.43 0.91
N ARG A 65 6.84 -5.76 0.79
CA ARG A 65 5.77 -6.70 1.12
C ARG A 65 5.70 -6.90 2.63
N GLY A 66 4.55 -6.62 3.23
CA GLY A 66 4.21 -6.99 4.61
C GLY A 66 3.87 -8.48 4.74
N ASN A 67 3.53 -8.94 5.94
CA ASN A 67 3.14 -10.35 6.12
C ASN A 67 1.77 -10.66 5.52
N HIS A 68 0.82 -9.73 5.60
CA HIS A 68 -0.50 -9.93 5.03
C HIS A 68 -0.44 -10.06 3.50
N ASP A 69 0.41 -9.26 2.85
CA ASP A 69 0.67 -9.34 1.41
C ASP A 69 1.25 -10.71 1.03
N ARG A 70 2.24 -11.19 1.80
CA ARG A 70 2.85 -12.51 1.58
C ARG A 70 1.85 -13.64 1.79
N TRP A 71 0.98 -13.53 2.78
CA TRP A 71 -0.07 -14.52 3.05
C TRP A 71 -1.08 -14.59 1.91
N LEU A 72 -1.55 -13.46 1.41
CA LEU A 72 -2.44 -13.42 0.25
C LEU A 72 -1.79 -14.09 -0.97
N LEU A 73 -0.56 -13.73 -1.30
CA LEU A 73 0.15 -14.28 -2.46
C LEU A 73 0.41 -15.79 -2.35
N ALA A 74 0.58 -16.30 -1.13
CA ALA A 74 0.79 -17.72 -0.84
C ALA A 74 -0.50 -18.50 -0.54
N GLY A 75 -1.66 -17.84 -0.50
CA GLY A 75 -2.94 -18.47 -0.11
C GLY A 75 -3.01 -18.90 1.36
N LEU A 76 -2.22 -18.27 2.24
CA LEU A 76 -2.15 -18.58 3.67
C LEU A 76 -3.14 -17.74 4.47
N LEU A 77 -3.67 -18.32 5.56
CA LEU A 77 -4.51 -17.61 6.54
C LEU A 77 -5.72 -16.88 5.92
N ARG A 78 -6.27 -17.42 4.81
CA ARG A 78 -7.43 -16.85 4.10
C ARG A 78 -8.76 -17.19 4.77
N ASP A 79 -8.76 -18.10 5.75
CA ASP A 79 -9.90 -18.46 6.59
C ASP A 79 -10.10 -17.49 7.78
N LEU A 80 -9.14 -16.61 8.04
CA LEU A 80 -9.26 -15.58 9.07
C LEU A 80 -10.34 -14.55 8.71
N ARG A 81 -11.04 -14.06 9.73
CA ARG A 81 -12.03 -13.00 9.56
C ARG A 81 -11.35 -11.74 9.01
N GLY A 82 -11.91 -11.21 7.92
CA GLY A 82 -11.41 -9.98 7.28
C GLY A 82 -10.25 -10.21 6.32
N ALA A 83 -9.83 -11.46 6.07
CA ALA A 83 -8.83 -11.76 5.07
C ALA A 83 -9.35 -11.44 3.66
N THR A 84 -8.59 -10.63 2.91
CA THR A 84 -8.80 -10.41 1.49
C THR A 84 -8.63 -11.75 0.77
N GLN A 85 -9.65 -12.18 0.02
CA GLN A 85 -9.63 -13.50 -0.64
C GLN A 85 -8.84 -13.49 -1.94
N ALA A 86 -8.95 -12.40 -2.69
CA ALA A 86 -8.26 -12.18 -3.94
C ALA A 86 -8.17 -10.68 -4.21
N ILE A 87 -7.25 -10.31 -5.09
CA ILE A 87 -7.11 -9.00 -5.72
C ILE A 87 -7.15 -9.20 -7.23
N LEU A 88 -7.43 -8.13 -7.98
CA LEU A 88 -7.48 -8.18 -9.43
C LEU A 88 -6.10 -8.53 -10.03
N PRO A 89 -6.04 -9.12 -11.24
CA PRO A 89 -4.76 -9.37 -11.91
C PRO A 89 -3.91 -8.12 -12.13
N ALA A 90 -4.55 -6.94 -12.28
CA ALA A 90 -3.86 -5.67 -12.53
C ALA A 90 -3.17 -5.08 -11.28
N THR A 91 -3.54 -5.57 -10.10
CA THR A 91 -3.07 -5.08 -8.79
C THR A 91 -2.27 -6.15 -8.04
N ARG A 92 -1.98 -7.28 -8.69
CA ARG A 92 -1.27 -8.42 -8.12
C ARG A 92 0.25 -8.27 -8.12
#